data_AF-J9FAF0-F1
#
_entry.id   AF-J9FAF0-F1
#
_cell.length_a   1.000
_cell.length_b   1.000
_cell.length_c   1.000
_cell.angle_alpha   90.00
_cell.angle_beta   90.00
_cell.angle_gamma   90.00
#
_symmetry.space_group_name_H-M   'P 1'
#
loop_
_entity.id
_entity.type
_entity.pdbx_description
1 polymer ?
#
loop_
_entity_poly.entity_id
_entity_poly.type
_entity_poly.pdbx_seq_one_letter_code
_entity_poly.pdbx_strand_id
1 'polypeptide(L)' 'MRPLPDNVVDDVMWLKVQRCLRVNGAETLSTLICQLMRNPIERYVPTASSLLETHGDTLDACTAYFPLISDINLAEFMSG' A
#
# COMPACT_ATOMS: atom_id res chain seq x y z
N MET A 1 8.00 -13.98 8.61
CA MET A 1 8.88 -13.92 7.42
C MET A 1 10.22 -13.32 7.81
N ARG A 2 11.32 -13.66 7.12
CA ARG A 2 12.56 -12.87 7.22
C ARG A 2 12.41 -11.62 6.35
N PRO A 3 12.93 -10.46 6.77
CA PRO A 3 12.92 -9.26 5.94
C PRO A 3 13.71 -9.49 4.66
N LEU A 4 13.25 -8.88 3.56
CA LEU A 4 13.99 -8.88 2.30
C LEU A 4 15.25 -8.03 2.47
N PRO A 5 16.37 -8.36 1.79
CA PRO A 5 17.58 -7.55 1.89
C PRO A 5 17.35 -6.16 1.31
N ASP A 6 17.75 -5.12 2.04
CA ASP A 6 17.63 -3.71 1.64
C ASP A 6 18.31 -3.36 0.31
N ASN A 7 19.38 -4.09 -0.04
CA ASN A 7 20.09 -3.93 -1.31
C ASN A 7 19.36 -4.60 -2.50
N VAL A 8 18.30 -5.36 -2.21
CA VAL A 8 17.47 -6.06 -3.19
C VAL A 8 16.11 -5.38 -3.30
N VAL A 9 15.55 -4.90 -2.18
CA VAL A 9 14.25 -4.24 -2.13
C VAL A 9 14.34 -2.96 -1.31
N ASP A 10 14.68 -1.88 -2.00
CA ASP A 10 14.68 -0.53 -1.45
C ASP A 10 13.33 0.17 -1.69
N ASP A 11 13.20 1.40 -1.19
CA ASP A 11 11.99 2.21 -1.39
C ASP A 11 11.71 2.49 -2.88
N VAL A 12 12.75 2.54 -3.72
CA VAL A 12 12.59 2.72 -5.18
C VAL A 12 11.92 1.49 -5.79
N MET A 13 12.29 0.29 -5.36
CA MET A 13 11.64 -0.96 -5.76
C MET A 13 10.19 -1.01 -5.28
N TRP A 14 9.91 -0.65 -4.02
CA TRP A 14 8.53 -0.61 -3.51
C TRP A 14 7.64 0.37 -4.28
N LEU A 15 8.16 1.53 -4.66
CA LEU A 15 7.44 2.49 -5.50
C LEU A 15 7.10 1.92 -6.89
N LYS A 16 8.00 1.13 -7.48
CA LYS A 16 7.73 0.45 -8.76
C LYS A 16 6.62 -0.59 -8.59
N VAL A 17 6.68 -1.39 -7.53
CA VAL A 17 5.62 -2.39 -7.24
C VAL A 17 4.29 -1.70 -7.01
N GLN A 18 4.25 -0.61 -6.23
CA GLN A 18 3.04 0.18 -6.01
C GLN A 18 2.43 0.66 -7.33
N ARG A 19 3.25 1.25 -8.22
CA ARG A 19 2.78 1.69 -9.55
C ARG A 19 2.23 0.54 -10.39
N CYS A 20 2.88 -0.61 -10.38
CA CYS A 20 2.38 -1.80 -11.07
C CYS A 20 1.02 -2.23 -10.54
N LEU A 21 0.81 -2.24 -9.22
CA LEU A 21 -0.48 -2.58 -8.63
C LEU A 21 -1.58 -1.61 -9.04
N ARG A 22 -1.32 -0.30 -9.00
CA ARG A 22 -2.29 0.73 -9.44
C ARG A 22 -2.69 0.60 -10.90
N VAL A 23 -1.72 0.36 -11.79
CA VAL A 23 -2.00 0.13 -13.23
C VAL A 23 -2.90 -1.09 -13.45
N ASN A 24 -2.88 -2.07 -12.54
CA ASN A 24 -3.74 -3.25 -12.59
C ASN A 24 -5.03 -3.09 -11.78
N GLY A 25 -5.34 -1.90 -11.23
CA GLY A 25 -6.51 -1.64 -10.41
C GLY A 25 -6.46 -2.26 -9.01
N ALA A 26 -5.29 -2.69 -8.55
CA ALA A 26 -5.09 -3.27 -7.22
C ALA A 26 -4.69 -2.19 -6.19
N GLU A 27 -5.58 -1.22 -5.99
CA GLU A 27 -5.32 -0.02 -5.18
C GLU A 27 -5.16 -0.31 -3.68
N THR A 28 -5.94 -1.25 -3.13
CA THR A 28 -5.83 -1.68 -1.72
C THR A 28 -4.47 -2.32 -1.47
N LEU A 29 -4.03 -3.22 -2.36
CA LEU A 29 -2.70 -3.81 -2.30
C LEU A 29 -1.59 -2.76 -2.48
N SER A 30 -1.81 -1.80 -3.38
CA SER A 30 -0.86 -0.68 -3.58
C SER A 30 -0.70 0.13 -2.29
N THR A 31 -1.76 0.22 -1.49
CA THR A 31 -1.79 0.93 -0.21
C THR A 31 -1.09 0.16 0.89
N LEU A 32 -1.32 -1.15 0.96
CA LEU A 32 -0.64 -2.06 1.88
C LEU A 32 0.88 -2.08 1.72
N ILE A 33 1.39 -1.93 0.50
CA ILE A 33 2.84 -1.97 0.27
C ILE A 33 3.57 -0.75 0.86
N CYS A 34 2.88 0.39 1.09
CA CYS A 34 3.49 1.55 1.74
C CYS A 34 4.13 1.20 3.09
N GLN A 35 3.50 0.31 3.88
CA GLN A 35 4.00 -0.08 5.19
C GLN A 35 5.34 -0.83 5.14
N LEU A 36 5.76 -1.31 3.96
CA LEU A 36 7.03 -2.00 3.74
C LEU A 36 8.19 -1.05 3.41
N MET A 37 7.90 0.24 3.19
CA MET A 37 8.90 1.27 2.93
C MET A 37 9.55 1.75 4.23
N ARG A 38 10.77 2.30 4.15
CA ARG A 38 11.49 2.81 5.33
C ARG A 38 10.79 3.99 6.00
N ASN A 39 10.14 4.85 5.23
CA ASN A 39 9.34 5.96 5.73
C ASN A 39 7.91 5.90 5.18
N PRO A 40 7.04 5.11 5.81
CA PRO A 40 5.73 4.80 5.27
C PRO A 40 4.70 5.92 5.53
N ILE A 41 4.85 6.69 6.63
CA ILE A 41 3.91 7.74 7.05
C ILE A 41 3.81 8.85 6.00
N GLU A 42 4.95 9.31 5.46
CA GLU A 42 4.97 10.33 4.40
C GLU A 42 4.26 9.87 3.12
N ARG A 43 4.03 8.57 2.98
CA ARG A 43 3.43 7.94 1.79
C ARG A 43 1.95 7.61 1.97
N TYR A 44 1.44 7.58 3.20
CA TYR A 44 0.03 7.29 3.45
C TYR A 44 -0.88 8.36 2.86
N VAL A 45 -0.56 9.65 3.00
CA VAL A 45 -1.42 10.74 2.47
C VAL A 45 -1.54 10.72 0.93
N PRO A 46 -0.46 10.65 0.13
CA PRO A 46 -0.58 10.56 -1.32
C PRO A 46 -1.29 9.29 -1.81
N THR A 47 -1.14 8.20 -1.05
CA THR A 47 -1.75 6.90 -1.37
C THR A 47 -3.25 6.91 -1.05
N ALA A 48 -3.61 7.53 0.08
CA ALA A 48 -4.97 7.80 0.48
C ALA A 48 -5.76 8.59 -0.56
N SER A 49 -5.18 9.69 -1.06
CA SER A 49 -5.80 10.49 -2.12
C SER A 49 -6.07 9.66 -3.37
N SER A 50 -5.10 8.85 -3.78
CA SER A 50 -5.24 7.93 -4.93
C SER A 50 -6.38 6.92 -4.73
N LEU A 51 -6.54 6.37 -3.53
CA LEU A 51 -7.60 5.41 -3.21
C LEU A 51 -8.98 6.05 -3.19
N LEU A 52 -9.10 7.28 -2.69
CA LEU A 52 -10.37 8.03 -2.68
C LEU A 52 -10.81 8.47 -4.09
N GLU A 53 -9.85 8.69 -4.99
CA GLU A 53 -10.11 9.01 -6.40
C GLU A 53 -10.59 7.79 -7.20
N THR A 54 -10.21 6.57 -6.80
CA THR A 54 -10.81 5.36 -7.34
C THR A 54 -12.21 5.17 -6.74
N HIS A 55 -13.24 5.44 -7.55
CA HIS A 55 -14.67 5.47 -7.20
C HIS A 55 -15.29 4.13 -6.70
N GLY A 56 -14.55 3.33 -5.92
CA GLY A 56 -15.01 2.07 -5.33
C GLY A 56 -14.75 0.82 -6.18
N ASP A 57 -14.33 0.98 -7.44
CA ASP A 57 -14.00 -0.12 -8.35
C ASP A 57 -12.53 -0.53 -8.23
N THR A 58 -12.12 -1.06 -7.08
CA THR A 58 -10.83 -1.73 -6.96
C THR A 58 -10.98 -3.19 -7.40
N LEU A 59 -10.05 -3.67 -8.23
CA LEU A 59 -10.05 -5.05 -8.74
C LEU A 59 -9.40 -6.05 -7.78
N ASP A 60 -8.98 -5.58 -6.61
CA ASP A 60 -8.45 -6.41 -5.54
C ASP A 60 -9.51 -6.75 -4.50
N ALA A 61 -9.29 -7.81 -3.72
CA ALA A 61 -10.22 -8.32 -2.71
C ALA A 61 -10.41 -7.38 -1.49
N CYS A 62 -10.08 -6.09 -1.61
CA CYS A 62 -10.26 -5.01 -0.65
C CYS A 62 -9.99 -5.42 0.81
N THR A 63 -11.06 -5.48 1.59
CA THR A 63 -11.10 -5.78 3.03
C THR A 63 -10.53 -7.15 3.38
N ALA A 64 -10.45 -8.09 2.44
CA ALA A 64 -9.80 -9.38 2.66
C ALA A 64 -8.31 -9.24 3.01
N TYR A 65 -7.68 -8.12 2.65
CA TYR A 65 -6.28 -7.84 2.97
C TYR A 65 -6.08 -7.02 4.24
N PHE A 66 -7.15 -6.54 4.90
CA PHE A 66 -7.03 -5.77 6.14
C PHE A 66 -6.28 -6.50 7.27
N PRO A 67 -6.39 -7.84 7.43
CA PRO A 67 -5.58 -8.57 8.40
C PRO A 67 -4.05 -8.49 8.16
N LEU A 68 -3.61 -8.02 6.99
CA LEU A 68 -2.20 -7.83 6.65
C LEU A 68 -1.70 -6.42 7.01
N ILE A 69 -2.55 -5.54 7.52
CA ILE A 69 -2.15 -4.22 7.99
C ILE A 69 -1.44 -4.36 9.34
N SER A 70 -0.19 -3.93 9.36
CA SER A 70 0.69 -3.96 10.53
C SER A 70 0.92 -2.58 11.15
N ASP A 71 0.69 -1.51 10.38
CA ASP A 71 0.81 -0.13 10.84
C ASP A 71 -0.55 0.40 11.31
N ILE A 72 -0.61 0.90 12.55
CA ILE A 72 -1.83 1.42 13.16
C ILE A 72 -2.37 2.67 12.45
N ASN A 73 -1.50 3.54 11.92
CA ASN A 73 -1.93 4.73 11.18
C ASN A 73 -2.55 4.32 9.85
N LEU A 74 -2.01 3.27 9.23
CA LEU A 74 -2.59 2.70 8.02
C LEU A 74 -3.94 2.02 8.32
N ALA A 75 -4.06 1.33 9.46
CA ALA A 75 -5.31 0.69 9.87
C ALA A 75 -6.42 1.71 10.15
N GLU A 76 -6.10 2.78 10.91
CA GLU A 76 -7.02 3.90 11.13
C GLU A 76 -7.42 4.55 9.80
N PHE A 77 -6.45 4.80 8.92
CA PHE A 77 -6.72 5.38 7.61
C PHE A 77 -7.70 4.52 6.78
N MET A 78 -7.50 3.20 6.74
CA MET A 78 -8.31 2.28 5.93
C MET A 78 -9.69 1.97 6.56
N SER A 79 -9.87 2.27 7.85
CA SER A 79 -11.11 2.01 8.60
C SER A 79 -11.98 3.25 8.79
N GLY A 80 -11.46 4.43 8.44
CA GLY A 80 -12.10 5.75 8.58
C GLY A 80 -13.12 6.07 7.50
#